data_AF-A0A1C3VC64-F1
#
_entry.id   AF-A0A1C3VC64-F1
#
_cell.length_a   1.000
_cell.length_b   1.000
_cell.length_c   1.000
_cell.angle_alpha   90.00
_cell.angle_beta   90.00
_cell.angle_gamma   90.00
#
_symmetry.space_group_name_H-M   'P 1'
#
loop_
_entity.id
_entity.type
_entity.pdbx_description
1 polymer ?
#
loop_
_entity_poly.entity_id
_entity_poly.type
_entity_poly.pdbx_seq_one_letter_code
_entity_poly.pdbx_strand_id
1 'polypeptide(L)'
;MLNTNAFHNVLNVLIALSASMIAVLLATGCTQFADGSLECSQSFIGPGFAAAATAALSTLKIIINIIRDGVAGLIKPQPPVDK
;
A
#
# COMPACT_ATOMS: atom_id res chain seq x y z
N MET A 1 -6.44 -12.30 23.92
CA MET A 1 -5.05 -12.74 23.71
C MET A 1 -4.66 -12.35 22.29
N LEU A 2 -3.54 -11.64 22.11
CA LEU A 2 -3.07 -11.20 20.79
C LEU A 2 -2.54 -12.42 20.02
N ASN A 3 -2.98 -12.63 18.78
CA ASN A 3 -2.44 -13.68 17.92
C ASN A 3 -1.10 -13.23 17.35
N THR A 4 -0.02 -13.53 18.08
CA THR A 4 1.34 -13.11 17.74
C THR A 4 1.83 -13.64 16.38
N ASN A 5 1.34 -14.81 15.92
CA ASN A 5 1.66 -15.31 14.58
C ASN A 5 1.01 -14.48 13.48
N ALA A 6 -0.25 -14.08 13.67
CA ALA A 6 -0.92 -13.18 12.74
C ALA A 6 -0.21 -11.81 12.71
N PHE A 7 0.21 -11.30 13.88
CA PHE A 7 0.97 -10.05 13.97
C PHE A 7 2.30 -10.12 13.21
N HIS A 8 3.07 -11.20 13.36
CA HIS A 8 4.32 -11.39 12.60
C HIS A 8 4.09 -11.47 11.09
N ASN A 9 3.07 -12.19 10.63
CA ASN A 9 2.77 -12.30 9.20
C ASN A 9 2.34 -10.95 8.61
N VAL A 10 1.53 -10.18 9.33
CA VAL A 10 1.18 -8.81 8.92
C VAL A 10 2.44 -7.96 8.84
N LEU A 11 3.32 -8.02 9.83
CA LEU A 11 4.57 -7.25 9.83
C LEU A 11 5.47 -7.62 8.64
N ASN A 12 5.61 -8.91 8.32
CA ASN A 12 6.38 -9.36 7.16
C ASN A 12 5.80 -8.84 5.84
N VAL A 13 4.47 -8.84 5.68
CA VAL A 13 3.81 -8.28 4.48
C VAL A 13 4.05 -6.78 4.38
N LEU A 14 3.92 -6.05 5.49
CA LEU A 14 4.19 -4.61 5.52
C LEU A 14 5.64 -4.30 5.16
N ILE A 15 6.61 -5.05 5.71
CA ILE A 15 8.03 -4.89 5.39
C ILE A 15 8.27 -5.15 3.89
N ALA A 16 7.72 -6.23 3.34
CA ALA A 16 7.87 -6.57 1.93
C ALA A 16 7.28 -5.48 1.01
N LEU A 17 6.09 -4.97 1.34
CA LEU A 17 5.45 -3.88 0.61
C LEU A 17 6.28 -2.59 0.69
N SER A 18 6.71 -2.18 1.88
CA SER A 18 7.54 -0.99 2.06
C SER A 18 8.88 -1.10 1.31
N ALA A 19 9.56 -2.25 1.38
CA ALA A 19 10.80 -2.50 0.66
C ALA A 19 10.60 -2.47 -0.86
N SER A 20 9.51 -3.08 -1.36
CA SER A 20 9.18 -3.06 -2.79
C SER A 20 8.89 -1.65 -3.30
N MET A 21 8.22 -0.82 -2.50
CA MET A 21 7.93 0.57 -2.85
C MET A 21 9.21 1.40 -2.96
N ILE A 22 10.13 1.26 -1.99
CA ILE A 22 11.44 1.93 -2.02
C ILE A 22 12.26 1.47 -3.23
N ALA A 23 12.26 0.18 -3.53
CA ALA A 23 12.96 -0.37 -4.70
C ALA A 23 12.41 0.20 -6.03
N VAL A 24 11.09 0.35 -6.14
CA VAL A 24 10.46 0.99 -7.31
C VAL A 24 10.85 2.47 -7.39
N LEU A 25 10.79 3.21 -6.28
CA LEU A 25 11.18 4.63 -6.23
C LEU A 25 12.64 4.83 -6.69
N LEU A 26 13.56 4.02 -6.18
CA LEU A 26 14.97 4.01 -6.59
C LEU A 26 15.12 3.68 -8.07
N ALA A 27 14.45 2.63 -8.56
CA ALA A 27 14.46 2.26 -9.98
C ALA A 27 13.88 3.36 -10.88
N THR A 28 12.99 4.18 -10.35
CA THR A 28 12.37 5.28 -11.09
C THR A 28 13.18 6.57 -11.12
N GLY A 29 14.31 6.61 -10.42
CA GLY A 29 15.25 7.75 -10.42
C GLY A 29 15.31 8.53 -9.11
N CYS A 30 14.70 8.02 -8.02
CA CYS A 30 14.97 8.55 -6.70
C CYS A 30 16.33 8.09 -6.17
N THR A 31 16.98 8.91 -5.35
CA THR A 31 18.23 8.61 -4.65
C THR A 31 18.01 8.67 -3.14
N GLN A 32 18.48 7.67 -2.41
CA GLN A 32 18.43 7.66 -0.95
C GLN A 32 19.75 8.19 -0.37
N PHE A 33 19.66 9.18 0.51
CA PHE A 33 20.79 9.72 1.25
C PHE A 33 21.14 8.87 2.48
N ALA A 34 22.33 9.09 3.05
CA ALA A 34 22.83 8.33 4.21
C ALA A 34 22.00 8.55 5.49
N ASP A 35 21.24 9.65 5.56
CA ASP A 35 20.30 9.93 6.65
C ASP A 35 18.93 9.24 6.46
N GLY A 36 18.75 8.50 5.37
CA GLY A 36 17.52 7.80 5.04
C GLY A 36 16.47 8.63 4.28
N SER A 37 16.75 9.90 3.98
CA SER A 37 15.86 10.71 3.16
C SER A 37 15.92 10.29 1.67
N LEU A 38 14.77 10.34 0.99
CA LEU A 38 14.67 10.08 -0.45
C LEU A 38 14.56 11.40 -1.20
N GLU A 39 15.42 11.60 -2.19
CA GLU A 39 15.30 12.68 -3.16
C GLU A 39 14.85 12.14 -4.51
N CYS A 40 13.76 12.70 -5.05
CA CYS A 40 13.06 12.19 -6.22
C CYS A 40 12.89 13.23 -7.34
N SER A 41 13.52 14.42 -7.29
CA SER A 41 13.36 15.43 -8.35
C SER A 41 13.93 15.00 -9.71
N GLN A 42 14.75 13.95 -9.76
CA GLN A 42 15.25 13.33 -10.99
C GLN A 42 14.46 12.08 -11.40
N SER A 43 13.39 11.72 -10.67
CA SER A 43 12.54 10.59 -11.01
C SER A 43 11.81 10.84 -12.33
N PHE A 44 11.82 9.86 -13.24
CA PHE A 44 11.00 9.92 -14.46
C PHE A 44 9.50 9.70 -14.16
N ILE A 45 9.17 9.17 -12.98
CA ILE A 45 7.81 9.16 -12.45
C ILE A 45 7.61 10.46 -11.68
N GLY A 46 6.86 11.39 -12.28
CA GLY A 46 6.46 12.63 -11.62
C GLY A 46 5.57 12.34 -10.40
N PRO A 47 5.68 13.11 -9.29
CA PRO A 47 4.85 12.93 -8.10
C PRO A 47 3.35 12.94 -8.37
N GLY A 48 2.92 13.73 -9.37
CA GLY A 48 1.52 13.78 -9.80
C GLY A 48 0.99 12.44 -10.35
N PHE A 49 1.83 11.66 -11.03
CA PHE A 49 1.45 10.34 -11.54
C PHE A 49 1.24 9.34 -10.40
N ALA A 50 2.17 9.30 -9.44
CA ALA A 50 2.06 8.41 -8.28
C ALA A 50 0.81 8.74 -7.43
N ALA A 51 0.54 10.04 -7.22
CA ALA A 51 -0.66 10.50 -6.54
C ALA A 51 -1.93 10.10 -7.29
N ALA A 52 -1.97 10.31 -8.61
CA ALA A 52 -3.11 9.93 -9.45
C ALA A 52 -3.35 8.41 -9.45
N ALA A 53 -2.29 7.61 -9.56
CA ALA A 53 -2.37 6.15 -9.51
C ALA A 53 -2.90 5.66 -8.16
N THR A 54 -2.40 6.22 -7.05
CA THR A 54 -2.86 5.87 -5.69
C THR A 54 -4.32 6.27 -5.47
N ALA A 55 -4.71 7.47 -5.92
CA ALA A 55 -6.10 7.93 -5.85
C ALA A 55 -7.03 7.04 -6.68
N ALA A 56 -6.61 6.65 -7.90
CA ALA A 56 -7.37 5.76 -8.76
C ALA A 56 -7.54 4.37 -8.15
N LEU A 57 -6.46 3.77 -7.65
CA LEU A 57 -6.51 2.45 -6.99
C LEU A 57 -7.38 2.47 -5.73
N SER A 58 -7.27 3.53 -4.92
CA SER A 58 -8.09 3.69 -3.71
C SER A 58 -9.57 3.84 -4.04
N THR A 59 -9.89 4.65 -5.05
CA THR A 59 -11.27 4.83 -5.54
C THR A 59 -11.83 3.53 -6.10
N LEU A 60 -11.04 2.81 -6.92
CA LEU A 60 -11.43 1.51 -7.45
C LEU A 60 -11.69 0.50 -6.33
N LYS A 61 -10.86 0.49 -5.27
CA LYS A 61 -11.06 -0.40 -4.12
C LYS A 61 -12.37 -0.10 -3.38
N ILE A 62 -12.72 1.17 -3.19
CA ILE A 62 -14.00 1.57 -2.62
C ILE A 62 -15.15 1.07 -3.49
N ILE A 63 -15.08 1.26 -4.81
CA ILE A 63 -16.09 0.78 -5.76
C ILE A 63 -16.24 -0.74 -5.66
N ILE A 64 -15.14 -1.49 -5.65
CA ILE A 64 -15.16 -2.96 -5.52
C ILE A 64 -15.84 -3.38 -4.21
N ASN A 65 -15.49 -2.74 -3.09
CA ASN A 65 -16.10 -3.05 -1.80
C ASN A 65 -17.62 -2.74 -1.81
N ILE A 66 -18.05 -1.65 -2.45
CA ILE A 66 -19.47 -1.31 -2.61
C ILE A 66 -20.19 -2.33 -3.50
N ILE A 67 -19.60 -2.74 -4.62
CA ILE A 67 -20.19 -3.74 -5.52
C ILE A 67 -20.33 -5.10 -4.81
N ARG A 68 -19.31 -5.50 -4.04
CA ARG A 68 -19.28 -6.81 -3.36
C ARG A 68 -20.22 -6.89 -2.17
N ASP A 69 -20.22 -5.86 -1.32
CA ASP A 69 -20.83 -5.90 0.01
C ASP A 69 -21.90 -4.82 0.24
N GLY A 70 -22.22 -4.02 -0.78
CA GLY A 70 -23.05 -2.83 -0.66
C GLY A 70 -22.32 -1.68 0.07
N VAL A 71 -23.00 -0.55 0.24
CA VAL A 71 -22.45 0.63 0.96
C VAL A 71 -22.06 0.27 2.41
N ALA A 72 -22.83 -0.60 3.06
CA ALA A 72 -22.53 -1.12 4.40
C ALA A 72 -21.23 -1.95 4.45
N GLY A 73 -20.78 -2.46 3.32
CA GLY A 73 -19.51 -3.16 3.15
C GLY A 73 -18.26 -2.36 3.51
N LEU A 74 -18.35 -1.04 3.50
CA LEU A 74 -17.25 -0.15 3.88
C LEU A 74 -16.99 -0.14 5.41
N ILE A 75 -17.98 -0.52 6.21
CA ILE A 75 -17.93 -0.47 7.68
C ILE A 75 -18.22 -1.81 8.36
N LYS A 76 -18.65 -2.82 7.59
CA LYS A 76 -18.97 -4.16 8.10
C LYS A 76 -17.70 -4.91 8.53
N PRO A 77 -17.69 -5.54 9.72
CA PRO A 77 -16.65 -6.49 10.10
C PRO A 77 -16.54 -7.61 9.06
N GLN A 78 -15.33 -7.82 8.52
CA GLN A 78 -15.12 -8.85 7.52
C GLN A 78 -15.29 -10.25 8.16
N PRO A 79 -16.00 -11.18 7.50
CA PRO A 79 -16.14 -12.53 8.01
C PRO A 79 -14.76 -13.19 8.14
N PRO A 80 -14.56 -14.05 9.16
CA PRO A 80 -13.31 -14.78 9.32
C PRO A 80 -13.06 -15.64 8.08
N VAL A 81 -11.80 -15.71 7.65
CA VAL A 81 -11.40 -16.61 6.56
C VAL A 81 -11.43 -18.02 7.13
N ASP A 82 -12.30 -18.88 6.59
CA ASP A 82 -12.33 -20.30 6.97
C ASP A 82 -10.97 -20.94 6.66
N LYS A 83 -10.57 -21.90 7.52
CA LYS A 83 -9.29 -22.61 7.41
C LYS A 83 -9.30 -23.63 6.30
#